data_AF-A0A1B6EWQ3-F1
#
_entry.id   AF-A0A1B6EWQ3-F1
#
_cell.length_a   1.000
_cell.length_b   1.000
_cell.length_c   1.000
_cell.angle_alpha   90.00
_cell.angle_beta   90.00
_cell.angle_gamma   90.00
#
_symmetry.space_group_name_H-M   'P 1'
#
loop_
_entity.id
_entity.type
_entity.pdbx_description
1 polymer ?
#
loop_
_entity_poly.entity_id
_entity_poly.type
_entity_poly.pdbx_seq_one_letter_code
_entity_poly.pdbx_strand_id
1 'polypeptide(L)'
;MASWTFFVGILLIVSAQRWAEADNLVNLSQEVLKKLKTLDAEIANSLGDEKCKSGVKTHADWLKKEVDVCLKAKKAELKSACEQELAKYPAMIDNFVDTLQRGCQGY
;
A
#
# COMPACT_ATOMS: atom_id res chain seq x y z
N MET A 1 -25.93 40.27 -20.14
CA MET A 1 -24.66 39.84 -19.49
C MET A 1 -25.02 38.93 -18.31
N ALA A 2 -25.17 37.63 -18.53
CA ALA A 2 -25.34 36.64 -17.44
C ALA A 2 -25.30 35.22 -18.05
N SER A 3 -24.12 34.61 -18.13
CA SER A 3 -23.99 33.15 -18.30
C SER A 3 -22.53 32.72 -18.10
N TRP A 4 -21.99 32.95 -16.90
CA TRP A 4 -20.64 32.51 -16.53
C TRP A 4 -20.60 31.86 -15.13
N THR A 5 -21.75 31.56 -14.53
CA THR A 5 -21.83 30.97 -13.18
C THR A 5 -21.84 29.44 -13.18
N PHE A 6 -21.98 28.78 -14.33
CA PHE A 6 -22.01 27.31 -14.40
C PHE A 6 -20.63 26.64 -14.36
N PHE A 7 -19.54 27.35 -14.65
CA PHE A 7 -18.19 26.75 -14.65
C PHE A 7 -17.54 26.66 -13.26
N VAL A 8 -18.01 27.46 -12.28
CA VAL A 8 -17.43 27.47 -10.93
C VAL A 8 -17.84 26.23 -10.12
N GLY A 9 -19.07 25.72 -10.34
CA GLY A 9 -19.58 24.55 -9.62
C GLY A 9 -18.84 23.24 -9.97
N ILE A 10 -18.45 23.06 -11.24
CA ILE A 10 -17.76 21.83 -11.70
C ILE A 10 -16.32 21.78 -11.19
N LEU A 11 -15.62 22.92 -11.11
CA LEU A 11 -14.24 22.98 -10.61
C LEU A 11 -14.11 22.65 -9.12
N LEU A 12 -15.13 22.97 -8.31
CA LEU A 12 -15.14 22.69 -6.86
C LEU A 12 -15.39 21.20 -6.53
N ILE A 13 -16.12 20.48 -7.37
CA ILE A 13 -16.37 19.04 -7.16
C ILE A 13 -15.12 18.23 -7.49
N VAL A 14 -14.41 18.59 -8.57
CA VAL A 14 -13.16 17.94 -8.98
C VAL A 14 -12.05 18.14 -7.95
N SER A 15 -11.98 19.30 -7.29
CA SER A 15 -11.00 19.51 -6.23
C SER A 15 -11.31 18.64 -5.00
N ALA A 16 -12.56 18.60 -4.52
CA ALA A 16 -12.96 17.79 -3.37
C ALA A 16 -12.69 16.28 -3.55
N GLN A 17 -13.00 15.71 -4.73
CA GLN A 17 -12.69 14.30 -5.02
C GLN A 17 -11.18 14.03 -5.01
N ARG A 18 -10.35 14.95 -5.52
CA ARG A 18 -8.89 14.79 -5.52
C ARG A 18 -8.27 14.82 -4.11
N TRP A 19 -8.90 15.48 -3.14
CA TRP A 19 -8.46 15.46 -1.74
C TRP A 19 -8.86 14.16 -1.03
N ALA A 20 -10.11 13.70 -1.21
CA ALA A 20 -10.59 12.45 -0.62
C ALA A 20 -9.83 11.21 -1.13
N GLU A 21 -9.53 11.15 -2.43
CA GLU A 21 -8.69 10.09 -3.03
C GLU A 21 -7.23 10.17 -2.57
N ALA A 22 -6.70 11.37 -2.33
CA ALA A 22 -5.34 11.51 -1.80
C ALA A 22 -5.25 11.02 -0.35
N ASP A 23 -6.26 11.29 0.48
CA ASP A 23 -6.30 10.83 1.88
C ASP A 23 -6.46 9.31 1.99
N ASN A 24 -7.24 8.69 1.10
CA ASN A 24 -7.45 7.25 1.11
C ASN A 24 -6.17 6.47 0.73
N LEU A 25 -5.49 6.87 -0.34
CA LEU A 25 -4.21 6.29 -0.72
C LEU A 25 -3.14 6.41 0.38
N VAL A 26 -3.08 7.56 1.07
CA VAL A 26 -2.14 7.78 2.18
C VAL A 26 -2.46 6.86 3.35
N ASN A 27 -3.74 6.73 3.73
CA ASN A 27 -4.17 5.85 4.82
C ASN A 27 -3.85 4.38 4.51
N LEU A 28 -4.18 3.90 3.31
CA LEU A 28 -3.85 2.55 2.86
C LEU A 28 -2.33 2.30 2.87
N SER A 29 -1.56 3.26 2.36
CA SER A 29 -0.10 3.17 2.35
C SER A 29 0.47 3.07 3.77
N GLN A 30 -0.07 3.85 4.72
CA GLN A 30 0.34 3.79 6.13
C GLN A 30 0.01 2.44 6.78
N GLU A 31 -1.18 1.89 6.50
CA GLU A 31 -1.56 0.57 6.98
C GLU A 31 -0.61 -0.52 6.47
N VAL A 32 -0.34 -0.51 5.16
CA VAL A 32 0.59 -1.45 4.52
C VAL A 32 2.00 -1.32 5.12
N LEU A 33 2.51 -0.10 5.30
CA LEU A 33 3.82 0.13 5.92
C LEU A 33 3.87 -0.35 7.37
N LYS A 34 2.79 -0.18 8.14
CA LYS A 34 2.69 -0.69 9.51
C LYS A 34 2.75 -2.21 9.54
N LYS A 35 2.02 -2.89 8.65
CA LYS A 35 2.06 -4.36 8.51
C LYS A 35 3.43 -4.85 8.04
N LEU A 36 4.07 -4.16 7.10
CA LEU A 36 5.44 -4.48 6.65
C LEU A 36 6.46 -4.35 7.79
N LYS A 37 6.29 -3.38 8.69
CA LYS A 37 7.13 -3.27 9.89
C LYS A 37 6.92 -4.44 10.86
N THR A 38 5.68 -4.91 11.02
CA THR A 38 5.42 -6.14 11.78
C THR A 38 6.08 -7.34 11.11
N LEU A 39 5.99 -7.45 9.78
CA LEU A 39 6.64 -8.52 9.03
C LEU A 39 8.18 -8.49 9.20
N ASP A 40 8.81 -7.33 9.14
CA ASP A 40 10.26 -7.19 9.39
C ASP A 40 10.66 -7.70 10.80
N ALA A 41 9.83 -7.40 11.81
CA ALA A 41 10.05 -7.89 13.16
C ALA A 41 9.87 -9.41 13.26
N GLU A 42 8.88 -9.96 12.57
CA GLU A 42 8.66 -11.41 12.52
C GLU A 42 9.77 -12.15 11.77
N ILE A 43 10.33 -11.57 10.69
CA ILE A 43 11.50 -12.14 9.99
C ILE A 43 12.67 -12.30 10.96
N ALA A 44 12.92 -11.27 11.79
CA ALA A 44 14.01 -11.29 12.76
C ALA A 44 13.80 -12.31 13.90
N ASN A 45 12.54 -12.52 14.32
CA ASN A 45 12.20 -13.40 15.43
C ASN A 45 11.80 -14.83 15.02
N SER A 46 11.54 -15.07 13.73
CA SER A 46 11.08 -16.36 13.23
C SER A 46 12.13 -17.46 13.43
N LEU A 47 11.64 -18.68 13.70
CA LEU A 47 12.45 -19.90 13.73
C LEU A 47 12.62 -20.53 12.33
N GLY A 48 12.06 -19.92 11.28
CA GLY A 48 12.22 -20.38 9.91
C GLY A 48 13.68 -20.33 9.44
N ASP A 49 14.00 -21.13 8.43
CA ASP A 49 15.35 -21.16 7.86
C ASP A 49 15.71 -19.86 7.12
N GLU A 50 17.01 -19.66 6.91
CA GLU A 50 17.54 -18.45 6.25
C GLU A 50 17.03 -18.26 4.82
N LYS A 51 16.69 -19.35 4.10
CA LYS A 51 16.16 -19.24 2.73
C LYS A 51 14.75 -18.69 2.76
N CYS A 52 13.90 -19.17 3.66
CA CYS A 52 12.56 -18.66 3.85
C CYS A 52 12.58 -17.19 4.28
N LYS A 53 13.38 -16.86 5.30
CA LYS A 53 13.53 -15.48 5.78
C LYS A 53 13.98 -14.53 4.68
N SER A 54 14.97 -14.95 3.89
CA SER A 54 15.49 -14.16 2.76
C SER A 54 14.43 -13.96 1.67
N GLY A 55 13.67 -15.00 1.32
CA GLY A 55 12.57 -14.92 0.36
C GLY A 55 11.49 -13.93 0.81
N VAL A 56 11.01 -14.08 2.04
CA VAL A 56 9.99 -13.18 2.60
C VAL A 56 10.51 -11.74 2.73
N LYS A 57 11.77 -11.55 3.12
CA LYS A 57 12.41 -10.23 3.16
C LYS A 57 12.48 -9.57 1.79
N THR A 58 12.84 -10.33 0.76
CA THR A 58 12.90 -9.83 -0.62
C THR A 58 11.52 -9.33 -1.08
N HIS A 59 10.46 -10.07 -0.77
CA HIS A 59 9.09 -9.64 -1.04
C HIS A 59 8.68 -8.42 -0.23
N ALA A 60 9.01 -8.37 1.06
CA ALA A 60 8.73 -7.21 1.92
C ALA A 60 9.40 -5.93 1.39
N ASP A 61 10.67 -6.01 0.97
CA ASP A 61 11.40 -4.87 0.44
C ASP A 61 10.88 -4.43 -0.94
N TRP A 62 10.39 -5.36 -1.77
CA TRP A 62 9.68 -5.02 -3.01
C TRP A 62 8.37 -4.27 -2.72
N LEU A 63 7.56 -4.75 -1.78
CA LEU A 63 6.31 -4.08 -1.37
C LEU A 63 6.55 -2.66 -0.83
N LYS A 64 7.59 -2.45 -0.02
CA LYS A 64 7.96 -1.11 0.45
C LYS A 64 8.26 -0.16 -0.72
N LYS A 65 8.95 -0.64 -1.76
CA LYS A 65 9.25 0.16 -2.96
C LYS A 65 7.98 0.51 -3.74
N GLU A 66 7.07 -0.44 -3.91
CA GLU A 66 5.79 -0.20 -4.58
C GLU A 66 4.96 0.85 -3.85
N VAL A 67 4.87 0.78 -2.52
CA VAL A 67 4.19 1.81 -1.70
C VAL A 67 4.81 3.19 -1.91
N ASP A 68 6.14 3.29 -1.90
CA ASP A 68 6.85 4.56 -2.11
C ASP A 68 6.62 5.13 -3.53
N VAL A 69 6.62 4.28 -4.56
CA VAL A 69 6.26 4.66 -5.94
C VAL A 69 4.84 5.20 -5.99
N CYS A 70 3.89 4.52 -5.34
CA CYS A 70 2.48 4.92 -5.29
C CYS A 70 2.27 6.25 -4.58
N LEU A 71 2.94 6.49 -3.44
CA LEU A 71 2.90 7.76 -2.73
C LEU A 71 3.49 8.93 -3.54
N LYS A 72 4.49 8.66 -4.39
CA LYS A 72 5.13 9.66 -5.25
C LYS A 72 4.40 9.90 -6.56
N ALA A 73 3.39 9.10 -6.90
CA ALA A 73 2.66 9.21 -8.16
C ALA A 73 1.88 10.53 -8.25
N LYS A 74 2.17 11.31 -9.29
CA LYS A 74 1.51 12.62 -9.55
C LYS A 74 0.29 12.53 -10.47
N LYS A 75 0.15 11.45 -11.24
CA LYS A 75 -0.99 11.25 -12.16
C LYS A 75 -2.15 10.57 -11.42
N ALA A 76 -3.37 11.06 -11.62
CA ALA A 76 -4.57 10.53 -10.95
C ALA A 76 -4.85 9.05 -11.30
N GLU A 77 -4.68 8.67 -12.57
CA GLU A 77 -4.85 7.27 -13.03
C GLU A 77 -3.88 6.31 -12.33
N LEU A 78 -2.63 6.74 -12.11
CA LEU A 78 -1.64 5.96 -11.37
C LEU A 78 -2.01 5.84 -9.89
N LYS A 79 -2.59 6.89 -9.28
CA LYS A 79 -3.04 6.84 -7.89
C LYS A 79 -4.17 5.83 -7.69
N SER A 80 -5.18 5.84 -8.58
CA SER A 80 -6.29 4.89 -8.49
C SER A 80 -5.85 3.44 -8.71
N ALA A 81 -4.95 3.19 -9.67
CA ALA A 81 -4.35 1.87 -9.85
C ALA A 81 -3.56 1.42 -8.61
N CYS A 82 -2.79 2.35 -8.02
CA CYS A 82 -2.07 2.11 -6.78
C CYS A 82 -2.99 1.78 -5.60
N GLU A 83 -4.11 2.48 -5.42
CA GLU A 83 -5.07 2.15 -4.37
C GLU A 83 -5.61 0.73 -4.51
N GLN A 84 -5.96 0.31 -5.73
CA GLN A 84 -6.46 -1.04 -5.99
C GLN A 84 -5.42 -2.13 -5.70
N GLU A 85 -4.16 -1.91 -6.05
CA GLU A 85 -3.09 -2.86 -5.73
C GLU A 85 -2.73 -2.86 -4.24
N LEU A 86 -2.58 -1.68 -3.63
CA LEU A 86 -2.28 -1.54 -2.21
C LEU A 86 -3.35 -2.16 -1.32
N ALA A 87 -4.63 -2.14 -1.72
CA ALA A 87 -5.70 -2.80 -0.99
C ALA A 87 -5.52 -4.33 -0.86
N LYS A 88 -4.73 -4.97 -1.73
CA LYS A 88 -4.45 -6.41 -1.68
C LYS A 88 -3.27 -6.76 -0.75
N TYR A 89 -2.37 -5.80 -0.53
CA TYR A 89 -1.12 -6.04 0.20
C TYR A 89 -1.30 -6.38 1.68
N PRO A 90 -2.28 -5.84 2.44
CA PRO A 90 -2.50 -6.23 3.83
C PRO A 90 -2.66 -7.75 4.02
N ALA A 91 -3.51 -8.38 3.21
CA ALA A 91 -3.74 -9.82 3.27
C ALA A 91 -2.51 -10.63 2.86
N MET A 92 -1.77 -10.15 1.85
CA MET A 92 -0.51 -10.79 1.43
C MET A 92 0.55 -10.74 2.54
N ILE A 93 0.67 -9.60 3.23
CA ILE A 93 1.62 -9.44 4.35
C ILE A 93 1.23 -10.33 5.53
N ASP A 94 -0.06 -10.45 5.84
CA ASP A 94 -0.53 -11.34 6.91
C ASP A 94 -0.20 -12.81 6.61
N ASN A 95 -0.31 -13.25 5.34
CA ASN A 95 0.11 -14.60 4.95
C ASN A 95 1.62 -14.84 5.14
N PHE A 96 2.45 -13.82 4.88
CA PHE A 96 3.89 -13.92 5.13
C PHE A 96 4.21 -13.99 6.63
N VAL A 97 3.50 -13.21 7.46
CA VAL A 97 3.62 -13.27 8.92
C VAL A 97 3.25 -14.68 9.42
N ASP A 98 2.10 -15.21 8.99
CA ASP A 98 1.66 -16.57 9.37
C ASP A 98 2.66 -17.65 8.92
N THR A 99 3.24 -17.50 7.72
CA THR A 99 4.29 -18.41 7.22
C THR A 99 5.52 -18.38 8.12
N LEU A 100 5.98 -17.19 8.52
CA LEU A 100 7.12 -17.04 9.41
C LEU A 100 6.85 -17.53 10.83
N GLN A 101 5.63 -17.31 11.35
CA GLN A 101 5.21 -17.79 12.68
C GLN A 101 5.13 -19.31 12.73
N ARG A 102 4.75 -19.97 11.63
CA ARG A 102 4.81 -21.43 11.49
C ARG A 102 6.22 -21.96 11.21
N GLY A 103 7.25 -21.11 11.29
CA GLY A 103 8.63 -21.50 11.01
C GLY A 103 8.82 -21.96 9.57
N CYS A 104 8.01 -21.44 8.65
CA CYS A 104 7.99 -21.82 7.23
C CYS A 104 7.63 -23.30 6.97
N GLN A 105 6.95 -23.95 7.92
CA GLN A 105 6.40 -25.29 7.70
C GLN A 105 5.24 -25.20 6.70
N GLY A 106 5.47 -25.69 5.47
CA GLY A 106 4.48 -25.68 4.38
C GLY A 106 4.95 -25.01 3.08
N TYR A 107 6.20 -24.55 3.01
CA TYR A 107 6.89 -24.09 1.80
C TYR A 107 7.99 -25.05 1.36
#